data_AF-A0A6P0L9N1-F1
#
_entry.id   AF-A0A6P0L9N1-F1
#
_cell.length_a   1.000
_cell.length_b   1.000
_cell.length_c   1.000
_cell.angle_alpha   90.00
_cell.angle_beta   90.00
_cell.angle_gamma   90.00
#
_symmetry.space_group_name_H-M   'P 1'
#
loop_
_entity.id
_entity.type
_entity.pdbx_description
1 polymer ?
#
loop_
_entity_poly.entity_id
_entity_poly.type
_entity_poly.pdbx_seq_one_letter_code
_entity_poly.pdbx_strand_id
1 'polypeptide(L)' 'ELMTIPIGDVNAQQKLVKDGESSPKDIRRHAEEWVTKNQELFDSWVESAKEAATN' A
#
# COMPACT_ATOMS: atom_id res chain seq x y z
N GLU A 1 3.71 -4.87 15.49
CA GLU A 1 3.12 -4.07 14.40
C GLU A 1 2.59 -5.04 13.37
N LEU A 2 1.32 -4.93 12.94
CA LEU A 2 0.67 -5.93 12.09
C LEU A 2 0.92 -5.71 10.58
N MET A 3 1.48 -4.57 10.19
CA MET A 3 1.70 -4.20 8.80
C MET A 3 2.96 -3.34 8.68
N THR A 4 3.78 -3.58 7.66
CA THR A 4 4.98 -2.79 7.37
C THR A 4 5.12 -2.63 5.86
N ILE A 5 5.10 -1.38 5.40
CA ILE A 5 5.39 -1.06 4.00
C ILE A 5 6.90 -0.79 3.88
N PRO A 6 7.61 -1.43 2.94
CA PRO A 6 9.03 -1.17 2.71
C PRO A 6 9.30 0.31 2.43
N ILE A 7 10.36 0.87 3.02
CA ILE A 7 10.73 2.28 2.81
C ILE A 7 11.01 2.59 1.33
N GLY A 8 11.47 1.61 0.56
CA GLY A 8 11.68 1.74 -0.88
C GLY A 8 10.38 2.07 -1.64
N ASP A 9 9.26 1.46 -1.24
CA ASP A 9 7.96 1.69 -1.88
C ASP A 9 7.39 3.06 -1.51
N VAL A 10 7.60 3.49 -0.26
CA VAL A 10 7.27 4.85 0.17
C VAL A 10 8.05 5.88 -0.65
N ASN A 11 9.36 5.66 -0.83
CA ASN A 11 10.19 6.54 -1.65
C ASN A 11 9.74 6.57 -3.12
N ALA A 12 9.32 5.42 -3.68
CA ALA A 12 8.78 5.35 -5.04
C ALA A 12 7.51 6.18 -5.18
N GLN A 13 6.60 6.11 -4.20
CA GLN A 13 5.40 6.95 -4.17
C GLN A 13 5.74 8.45 -4.06
N GLN A 14 6.68 8.82 -3.18
CA GLN A 14 7.12 10.21 -3.03
C GLN A 14 7.75 10.76 -4.32
N LYS A 15 8.45 9.92 -5.08
CA LYS A 15 8.98 10.30 -6.40
C LYS A 15 7.85 10.65 -7.37
N LEU A 16 6.79 9.82 -7.46
CA LEU A 16 5.66 10.08 -8.36
C LEU A 16 4.93 11.39 -8.00
N VAL A 17 4.74 11.65 -6.71
CA VAL A 17 4.17 12.92 -6.22
C VAL A 17 5.05 14.11 -6.63
N LYS A 18 6.37 13.98 -6.45
CA LYS A 18 7.33 15.01 -6.86
C LYS A 18 7.33 15.24 -8.38
N ASP A 19 7.08 14.20 -9.16
CA ASP A 19 7.00 14.25 -10.62
C ASP A 19 5.65 14.80 -11.13
N GLY A 20 4.72 15.16 -10.23
CA GLY A 20 3.47 15.85 -10.54
C GLY A 20 2.20 15.02 -10.33
N GLU A 21 2.33 13.73 -10.00
CA GLU A 21 1.21 12.82 -9.76
C GLU A 21 0.69 12.95 -8.31
N SER A 22 0.29 14.15 -7.92
CA SER A 22 -0.09 14.51 -6.53
C SER A 22 -1.60 14.61 -6.30
N SER A 23 -2.41 14.39 -7.33
CA SER A 23 -3.86 14.45 -7.18
C SER A 23 -4.38 13.26 -6.35
N PRO A 24 -5.54 13.38 -5.65
CA PRO A 24 -6.14 12.26 -4.95
C PRO A 24 -6.39 11.03 -5.85
N LYS A 25 -6.68 11.27 -7.14
CA LYS A 25 -6.86 10.21 -8.13
C LYS A 25 -5.55 9.48 -8.42
N ASP A 26 -4.45 10.20 -8.53
CA ASP A 26 -3.14 9.60 -8.76
C ASP A 26 -2.66 8.82 -7.56
N ILE A 27 -2.79 9.38 -6.35
CA ILE A 27 -2.42 8.71 -5.10
C ILE A 27 -3.20 7.40 -4.94
N ARG A 28 -4.51 7.42 -5.25
CA ARG A 28 -5.32 6.20 -5.25
C ARG A 28 -4.82 5.17 -6.26
N ARG A 29 -4.53 5.61 -7.49
CA ARG A 29 -3.98 4.73 -8.53
C ARG A 29 -2.64 4.13 -8.10
N HIS A 30 -1.72 4.90 -7.50
CA HIS A 30 -0.44 4.39 -6.98
C HIS A 30 -0.65 3.30 -5.94
N ALA A 31 -1.60 3.50 -5.02
CA ALA A 31 -1.93 2.53 -4.00
C ALA A 31 -2.51 1.24 -4.62
N GLU A 32 -3.43 1.36 -5.57
CA GLU A 32 -4.02 0.21 -6.30
C GLU A 32 -2.95 -0.56 -7.10
N GLU A 33 -2.03 0.14 -7.76
CA GLU A 33 -0.89 -0.46 -8.45
C GLU A 33 0.07 -1.17 -7.48
N TRP A 34 0.33 -0.57 -6.31
CA TRP A 34 1.17 -1.17 -5.28
C TRP A 34 0.52 -2.44 -4.70
N VAL A 35 -0.78 -2.40 -4.38
CA VAL A 35 -1.53 -3.58 -3.89
C VAL A 35 -1.48 -4.69 -4.93
N THR A 36 -1.71 -4.37 -6.21
CA THR A 36 -1.66 -5.37 -7.29
C THR A 36 -0.29 -6.05 -7.39
N LYS A 37 0.80 -5.30 -7.20
CA LYS A 37 2.18 -5.84 -7.23
C LYS A 37 2.54 -6.62 -5.96
N ASN A 38 1.86 -6.36 -4.84
CA ASN A 38 2.15 -6.92 -3.52
C ASN A 38 0.95 -7.70 -2.98
N GLN A 39 0.18 -8.33 -3.86
CA GLN A 39 -1.13 -8.91 -3.53
C GLN A 39 -1.05 -9.90 -2.38
N GLU A 40 -0.07 -10.82 -2.37
CA GLU A 40 0.12 -11.80 -1.30
C GLU A 40 0.40 -11.14 0.06
N LEU A 41 1.24 -10.10 0.08
CA LEU A 41 1.55 -9.36 1.30
C LEU A 41 0.30 -8.63 1.81
N PHE A 42 -0.42 -7.95 0.91
CA PHE A 42 -1.66 -7.27 1.25
C PHE A 42 -2.72 -8.24 1.79
N ASP A 43 -2.89 -9.39 1.14
CA ASP A 43 -3.85 -10.42 1.55
C ASP A 43 -3.51 -10.98 2.93
N SER A 44 -2.21 -11.18 3.24
CA SER A 44 -1.78 -11.63 4.57
C SER A 44 -2.17 -10.66 5.69
N TRP A 45 -2.14 -9.35 5.42
CA TRP A 45 -2.60 -8.33 6.37
C TRP A 45 -4.12 -8.34 6.52
N VAL A 46 -4.87 -8.54 5.43
CA VAL A 46 -6.33 -8.65 5.46
C VAL A 46 -6.76 -9.88 6.26
N GLU A 47 -6.07 -11.02 6.09
CA GLU A 47 -6.30 -12.24 6.87
C GLU A 47 -6.01 -12.01 8.35
N SER A 48 -4.83 -11.47 8.67
CA SER A 48 -4.45 -11.14 10.05
C SER A 48 -5.46 -10.19 10.73
N ALA A 49 -5.97 -9.20 9.99
CA ALA A 49 -6.98 -8.28 10.49
C ALA A 49 -8.35 -8.97 10.73
N LYS A 50 -8.74 -9.93 9.90
CA LYS A 50 -9.96 -10.73 10.09
C LYS A 50 -9.86 -11.60 11.34
N GLU A 51 -8.74 -12.27 11.54
CA GLU A 51 -8.51 -13.09 12.74
C GLU A 51 -8.56 -12.25 14.02
N ALA A 52 -7.90 -11.08 14.02
CA ALA A 52 -7.91 -10.15 15.14
C ALA A 52 -9.30 -9.58 15.45
N ALA A 53 -10.18 -9.45 14.45
CA ALA A 53 -11.56 -8.98 14.64
C ALA A 53 -12.49 -10.04 15.24
N THR A 54 -12.10 -11.32 15.21
CA THR A 54 -12.88 -12.45 15.73
C THR A 54 -12.46 -12.91 17.14
N ASN A 55 -11.42 -12.31 17.71
CA ASN A 55 -10.86 -12.63 19.03
C ASN A 55 -11.25 -11.56 20.07
#